data_AF-A0A1F3F7L2-F1
#
_entry.id   AF-A0A1F3F7L2-F1
#
_cell.length_a   1.000
_cell.length_b   1.000
_cell.length_c   1.000
_cell.angle_alpha   90.00
_cell.angle_beta   90.00
_cell.angle_gamma   90.00
#
_symmetry.space_group_name_H-M   'P 1'
#
loop_
_entity.id
_entity.type
_entity.pdbx_description
1 polymer ?
#
loop_
_entity_poly.entity_id
_entity_poly.type
_entity_poly.pdbx_seq_one_letter_code
_entity_poly.pdbx_strand_id
1 'polypeptide(L)'
;MGLSFHYSGRISKPELLPELIAEIQDIASVYKWKYFVFERAFPKNSFSNKGYNKNIYGINFTPTNCETISLCFLSNGRMSDFLNLKLYGKSDIQNEHEYLYMLSTKTQYAGIETHQFIIQLFRHLDKKYFSDFKMIDEGQYWETNDYEILKSNFKKYTNLINSFTSALECIPIKPDESIESYLIRLLKQLHDKNKLE
;
A
#
# COMPACT_ATOMS: atom_id res chain seq x y z
N MET A 1 4.40 -8.41 -9.03
CA MET A 1 5.62 -8.38 -8.20
C MET A 1 6.10 -6.95 -8.13
N GLY A 2 6.48 -6.47 -6.96
CA GLY A 2 6.95 -5.10 -6.77
C GLY A 2 6.68 -4.66 -5.34
N LEU A 3 7.59 -3.84 -4.82
CA LEU A 3 7.66 -3.45 -3.43
C LEU A 3 6.41 -2.68 -2.98
N SER A 4 5.80 -3.20 -1.92
CA SER A 4 4.60 -2.69 -1.25
C SER A 4 4.85 -2.59 0.25
N PHE A 5 4.04 -1.76 0.91
CA PHE A 5 3.82 -1.91 2.34
C PHE A 5 2.34 -2.19 2.61
N HIS A 6 2.09 -2.96 3.65
CA HIS A 6 0.77 -3.35 4.12
C HIS A 6 0.55 -2.76 5.50
N TYR A 7 -0.63 -2.22 5.75
CA TYR A 7 -0.93 -1.57 7.03
C TYR A 7 -2.37 -1.77 7.47
N SER A 8 -2.55 -1.68 8.77
CA SER A 8 -3.84 -1.73 9.44
C SER A 8 -3.72 -1.00 10.78
N GLY A 9 -4.85 -0.57 11.34
CA GLY A 9 -4.85 0.10 12.61
C GLY A 9 -6.17 0.81 12.88
N ARG A 10 -6.13 1.75 13.81
CA ARG A 10 -7.25 2.59 14.19
C ARG A 10 -6.78 4.02 14.35
N ILE A 11 -7.68 4.97 14.17
CA ILE A 11 -7.44 6.32 14.71
C ILE A 11 -7.63 6.27 16.24
N SER A 12 -6.71 6.88 16.97
CA SER A 12 -6.66 6.80 18.44
C SER A 12 -7.81 7.53 19.10
N LYS A 13 -8.23 8.68 18.53
CA LYS A 13 -9.34 9.49 19.02
C LYS A 13 -10.13 10.10 17.84
N PRO A 14 -11.47 10.10 17.87
CA PRO A 14 -12.29 10.69 16.80
C PRO A 14 -11.96 12.15 16.50
N GLU A 15 -11.58 12.92 17.52
CA GLU A 15 -11.35 14.35 17.45
C GLU A 15 -10.06 14.71 16.71
N LEU A 16 -9.16 13.73 16.49
CA LEU A 16 -7.90 13.94 15.80
C LEU A 16 -8.02 13.87 14.27
N LEU A 17 -9.16 13.38 13.75
CA LEU A 17 -9.35 13.22 12.30
C LEU A 17 -9.19 14.53 11.52
N PRO A 18 -9.78 15.67 11.93
CA PRO A 18 -9.60 16.92 11.20
C PRO A 18 -8.13 17.37 11.15
N GLU A 19 -7.38 17.17 12.23
CA GLU A 19 -5.96 17.54 12.31
C GLU A 19 -5.10 16.64 11.41
N LEU A 20 -5.33 15.32 11.43
CA LEU A 20 -4.69 14.37 10.53
C LEU A 20 -4.93 14.75 9.06
N ILE A 21 -6.18 15.06 8.71
CA ILE A 21 -6.55 15.47 7.35
C ILE A 21 -5.79 16.74 6.98
N ALA A 22 -5.79 17.77 7.83
CA ALA A 22 -5.10 19.03 7.56
C ALA A 22 -3.59 18.83 7.33
N GLU A 23 -2.93 18.08 8.20
CA GLU A 23 -1.48 17.80 8.08
C GLU A 23 -1.14 17.12 6.76
N ILE A 24 -1.92 16.12 6.34
CA ILE A 24 -1.70 15.41 5.08
C ILE A 24 -2.07 16.27 3.86
N GLN A 25 -3.11 17.10 3.95
CA GLN A 25 -3.44 18.06 2.89
C GLN A 25 -2.30 19.06 2.68
N ASP A 26 -1.69 19.56 3.75
CA ASP A 26 -0.57 20.49 3.67
C ASP A 26 0.64 19.84 3.01
N ILE A 27 1.01 18.63 3.43
CA ILE A 27 2.09 17.84 2.80
C ILE A 27 1.78 17.61 1.31
N ALA A 28 0.60 17.10 0.99
CA ALA A 28 0.21 16.83 -0.38
C ALA A 28 0.26 18.10 -1.25
N SER A 29 -0.13 19.25 -0.70
CA SER A 29 -0.09 20.53 -1.41
C SER A 29 1.35 20.99 -1.68
N VAL A 30 2.26 20.88 -0.70
CA VAL A 30 3.68 21.23 -0.84
C VAL A 30 4.35 20.39 -1.93
N TYR A 31 4.11 19.08 -1.91
CA TYR A 31 4.69 18.14 -2.89
C TYR A 31 3.89 18.05 -4.20
N LYS A 32 2.81 18.83 -4.34
CA LYS A 32 1.89 18.83 -5.50
C LYS A 32 1.29 17.45 -5.81
N TRP A 33 1.06 16.66 -4.77
CA TRP A 33 0.40 15.38 -4.86
C TRP A 33 -1.11 15.55 -4.99
N LYS A 34 -1.74 14.67 -5.77
CA LYS A 34 -3.20 14.62 -5.83
C LYS A 34 -3.71 14.11 -4.49
N TYR A 35 -4.81 14.67 -4.00
CA TYR A 35 -5.48 14.16 -2.80
C TYR A 35 -7.00 14.29 -2.93
N PHE A 36 -7.70 13.50 -2.14
CA PHE A 36 -9.16 13.52 -2.02
C PHE A 36 -9.54 13.36 -0.56
N VAL A 37 -10.40 14.26 -0.06
CA VAL A 37 -10.86 14.24 1.32
C VAL A 37 -12.30 13.72 1.37
N PHE A 38 -12.55 12.74 2.23
CA PHE A 38 -13.88 12.21 2.51
C PHE A 38 -14.54 12.98 3.68
N GLU A 39 -15.35 12.30 4.48
CA GLU A 39 -15.93 12.89 5.68
C GLU A 39 -14.84 13.32 6.66
N ARG A 40 -14.96 14.54 7.19
CA ARG A 40 -13.95 15.17 8.07
C ARG A 40 -14.20 14.93 9.55
N ALA A 41 -15.36 14.42 9.92
CA ALA A 41 -15.75 14.19 11.31
C ALA A 41 -16.59 12.92 11.44
N PHE A 42 -16.34 12.16 12.50
CA PHE A 42 -17.13 10.98 12.80
C PHE A 42 -18.52 11.34 13.36
N PRO A 43 -19.54 10.49 13.17
CA PRO A 43 -20.82 10.64 13.87
C PRO A 43 -20.64 10.58 15.39
N LYS A 44 -21.56 11.19 16.15
CA LYS A 44 -21.54 11.12 17.61
C LYS A 44 -21.63 9.66 18.08
N ASN A 45 -20.84 9.30 19.11
CA ASN A 45 -20.81 7.96 19.72
C ASN A 45 -20.49 6.82 18.74
N SER A 46 -19.69 7.07 17.70
CA SER A 46 -19.43 6.08 16.66
C SER A 46 -18.44 4.98 17.09
N PHE A 47 -17.58 5.23 18.09
CA PHE A 47 -16.54 4.29 18.53
C PHE A 47 -17.02 3.30 19.60
N SER A 48 -18.19 3.53 20.21
CA SER A 48 -18.81 2.60 21.15
C SER A 48 -19.47 1.39 20.48
N ASN A 49 -19.69 1.45 19.17
CA ASN A 49 -20.29 0.37 18.39
C ASN A 49 -19.21 -0.46 17.66
N LYS A 50 -19.34 -1.79 17.68
CA LYS A 50 -18.45 -2.68 16.90
C LYS A 50 -18.70 -2.56 15.38
N GLY A 51 -19.94 -2.28 14.98
CA GLY A 51 -20.33 -2.10 13.58
C GLY A 51 -19.92 -0.74 13.01
N TYR A 52 -20.00 -0.61 11.68
CA TYR A 52 -19.68 0.62 10.95
C TYR A 52 -20.82 1.02 10.00
N ASN A 53 -20.87 2.31 9.64
CA ASN A 53 -21.77 2.80 8.60
C ASN A 53 -21.13 2.71 7.21
N LYS A 54 -21.86 3.13 6.17
CA LYS A 54 -21.44 3.01 4.76
C LYS A 54 -20.54 4.16 4.28
N ASN A 55 -20.01 4.96 5.19
CA ASN A 55 -19.19 6.13 4.86
C ASN A 55 -17.71 5.87 5.16
N ILE A 56 -16.86 6.61 4.45
CA ILE A 56 -15.42 6.67 4.67
C ILE A 56 -15.08 8.04 5.27
N TYR A 57 -14.13 8.07 6.20
CA TYR A 57 -13.68 9.26 6.91
C TYR A 57 -12.17 9.38 6.76
N GLY A 58 -11.63 10.54 6.39
CA GLY A 58 -10.18 10.72 6.21
C GLY A 58 -9.79 11.22 4.82
N ILE A 59 -8.58 10.86 4.41
CA ILE A 59 -7.93 11.41 3.23
C ILE A 59 -7.19 10.34 2.43
N ASN A 60 -7.32 10.43 1.12
CA ASN A 60 -6.45 9.75 0.16
C ASN A 60 -5.46 10.75 -0.43
N PHE A 61 -4.23 10.31 -0.65
CA PHE A 61 -3.22 11.09 -1.38
C PHE A 61 -2.39 10.19 -2.28
N THR A 62 -1.89 10.75 -3.38
CA THR A 62 -1.19 10.01 -4.42
C THR A 62 0.13 10.70 -4.74
N PRO A 63 1.24 10.23 -4.14
CA PRO A 63 2.58 10.65 -4.54
C PRO A 63 2.86 10.35 -6.01
N THR A 64 3.78 11.09 -6.61
CA THR A 64 4.18 10.89 -8.02
C THR A 64 4.65 9.45 -8.25
N ASN A 65 4.14 8.79 -9.29
CA ASN A 65 4.44 7.40 -9.66
C ASN A 65 4.16 6.37 -8.56
N CYS A 66 3.30 6.71 -7.59
CA CYS A 66 2.88 5.83 -6.50
C CYS A 66 1.40 5.46 -6.68
N GLU A 67 1.01 4.30 -6.15
CA GLU A 67 -0.40 4.03 -5.89
C GLU A 67 -0.96 5.00 -4.84
N THR A 68 -2.28 5.16 -4.80
CA THR A 68 -2.94 6.00 -3.79
C THR A 68 -2.79 5.38 -2.40
N ILE A 69 -2.42 6.22 -1.44
CA ILE A 69 -2.34 5.88 -0.03
C ILE A 69 -3.64 6.36 0.63
N SER A 70 -4.23 5.48 1.46
CA SER A 70 -5.50 5.72 2.13
C SER A 70 -5.30 5.87 3.63
N LEU A 71 -5.34 7.10 4.13
CA LEU A 71 -5.43 7.40 5.57
C LEU A 71 -6.90 7.61 5.92
N CYS A 72 -7.66 6.53 5.73
CA CYS A 72 -9.10 6.50 5.81
C CYS A 72 -9.57 5.49 6.86
N PHE A 73 -10.76 5.75 7.39
CA PHE A 73 -11.34 5.01 8.51
C PHE A 73 -12.83 4.76 8.26
N LEU A 74 -13.34 3.68 8.85
CA LEU A 74 -14.76 3.44 9.02
C LEU A 74 -15.27 4.18 10.26
N SER A 75 -16.60 4.29 10.43
CA SER A 75 -17.17 5.02 11.57
C SER A 75 -16.77 4.45 12.94
N ASN A 76 -16.39 3.17 13.02
CA ASN A 76 -15.88 2.53 14.24
C ASN A 76 -14.39 2.81 14.51
N GLY A 77 -13.76 3.69 13.72
CA GLY A 77 -12.38 4.13 13.85
C GLY A 77 -11.33 3.17 13.27
N ARG A 78 -11.73 2.02 12.70
CA ARG A 78 -10.78 1.09 12.05
C ARG A 78 -10.36 1.62 10.69
N MET A 79 -9.07 1.49 10.37
CA MET A 79 -8.54 1.81 9.05
C MET A 79 -9.21 0.97 7.97
N SER A 80 -9.59 1.60 6.87
CA SER A 80 -10.14 0.97 5.67
C SER A 80 -10.09 1.97 4.52
N ASP A 81 -10.45 1.54 3.32
CA ASP A 81 -10.61 2.43 2.18
C ASP A 81 -11.95 2.20 1.49
N PHE A 82 -12.23 3.07 0.51
CA PHE A 82 -13.47 3.01 -0.24
C PHE A 82 -13.65 1.69 -1.00
N LEU A 83 -12.57 1.12 -1.55
CA LEU A 83 -12.65 -0.09 -2.35
C LEU A 83 -12.92 -1.31 -1.46
N ASN A 84 -12.20 -1.45 -0.36
CA ASN A 84 -12.36 -2.48 0.65
C ASN A 84 -13.77 -2.43 1.25
N LEU A 85 -14.29 -1.25 1.59
CA LEU A 85 -15.67 -1.11 2.07
C LEU A 85 -16.69 -1.55 1.02
N LYS A 86 -16.46 -1.21 -0.25
CA LYS A 86 -17.39 -1.58 -1.34
C LYS A 86 -17.40 -3.08 -1.62
N LEU A 87 -16.24 -3.72 -1.57
CA LEU A 87 -16.08 -5.15 -1.88
C LEU A 87 -16.43 -6.05 -0.70
N TYR A 88 -15.98 -5.69 0.51
CA TYR A 88 -16.02 -6.56 1.68
C TYR A 88 -16.94 -6.07 2.80
N GLY A 89 -17.45 -4.83 2.72
CA GLY A 89 -18.28 -4.23 3.77
C GLY A 89 -19.67 -4.84 3.99
N LYS A 90 -20.05 -5.84 3.18
CA LYS A 90 -21.29 -6.62 3.31
C LYS A 90 -21.03 -8.13 3.36
N SER A 91 -19.78 -8.57 3.41
CA SER A 91 -19.50 -10.00 3.41
C SER A 91 -19.76 -10.59 4.79
N ASP A 92 -20.56 -11.64 4.84
CA ASP A 92 -20.78 -12.47 6.02
C ASP A 92 -19.74 -13.60 6.15
N ILE A 93 -18.84 -13.72 5.16
CA ILE A 93 -17.76 -14.71 5.16
C ILE A 93 -16.60 -14.16 5.99
N GLN A 94 -16.31 -14.81 7.11
CA GLN A 94 -15.32 -14.35 8.10
C GLN A 94 -13.96 -13.99 7.46
N ASN A 95 -13.45 -14.82 6.54
CA ASN A 95 -12.16 -14.58 5.89
C ASN A 95 -12.19 -13.37 4.96
N GLU A 96 -13.33 -13.08 4.32
CA GLU A 96 -13.45 -11.92 3.44
C GLU A 96 -13.58 -10.61 4.24
N HIS A 97 -14.16 -10.70 5.43
CA HIS A 97 -14.29 -9.55 6.33
C HIS A 97 -12.92 -9.05 6.84
N GLU A 98 -11.87 -9.87 6.83
CA GLU A 98 -10.52 -9.42 7.16
C GLU A 98 -9.96 -8.43 6.12
N TYR A 99 -10.25 -8.66 4.83
CA TYR A 99 -9.81 -7.78 3.74
C TYR A 99 -10.34 -6.35 3.87
N LEU A 100 -11.46 -6.16 4.58
CA LEU A 100 -11.99 -4.83 4.88
C LEU A 100 -10.95 -3.93 5.59
N TYR A 101 -10.06 -4.53 6.38
CA TYR A 101 -9.08 -3.83 7.22
C TYR A 101 -7.63 -4.01 6.74
N MET A 102 -7.42 -4.66 5.59
CA MET A 102 -6.09 -4.88 5.02
C MET A 102 -5.82 -3.84 3.94
N LEU A 103 -5.06 -2.80 4.30
CA LEU A 103 -4.62 -1.79 3.35
C LEU A 103 -3.23 -2.14 2.83
N SER A 104 -2.97 -1.79 1.57
CA SER A 104 -1.66 -1.95 0.96
C SER A 104 -1.42 -0.90 -0.10
N THR A 105 -0.18 -0.46 -0.25
CA THR A 105 0.20 0.47 -1.31
C THR A 105 1.51 0.01 -1.94
N LYS A 106 1.53 -0.11 -3.27
CA LYS A 106 2.76 -0.33 -4.02
C LYS A 106 3.47 0.98 -4.30
N THR A 107 4.78 0.94 -4.10
CA THR A 107 5.70 2.08 -4.22
C THR A 107 6.87 1.78 -5.16
N GLN A 108 6.90 0.60 -5.77
CA GLN A 108 7.97 0.14 -6.67
C GLN A 108 8.40 1.16 -7.73
N TYR A 109 7.45 1.93 -8.27
CA TYR A 109 7.69 2.92 -9.32
C TYR A 109 7.82 4.36 -8.81
N ALA A 110 7.58 4.59 -7.51
CA ALA A 110 7.66 5.91 -6.88
C ALA A 110 9.11 6.35 -6.59
N GLY A 111 10.05 5.40 -6.62
CA GLY A 111 11.44 5.60 -6.25
C GLY A 111 11.69 5.37 -4.76
N ILE A 112 12.96 5.09 -4.43
CA ILE A 112 13.39 4.72 -3.09
C ILE A 112 13.19 5.86 -2.09
N GLU A 113 13.46 7.10 -2.51
CA GLU A 113 13.33 8.29 -1.66
C GLU A 113 11.86 8.55 -1.31
N THR A 114 10.96 8.37 -2.28
CA THR A 114 9.51 8.53 -2.05
C THR A 114 9.01 7.45 -1.10
N HIS A 115 9.42 6.19 -1.29
CA HIS A 115 9.09 5.13 -0.35
C HIS A 115 9.59 5.45 1.07
N GLN A 116 10.87 5.80 1.21
CA GLN A 116 11.47 6.17 2.49
C GLN A 116 10.70 7.29 3.18
N PHE A 117 10.35 8.34 2.42
CA PHE A 117 9.57 9.47 2.91
C PHE A 117 8.19 9.02 3.43
N ILE A 118 7.47 8.19 2.67
CA ILE A 118 6.15 7.68 3.07
C ILE A 118 6.27 6.88 4.36
N ILE A 119 7.25 5.98 4.48
CA ILE A 119 7.45 5.19 5.71
C ILE A 119 7.75 6.09 6.91
N GLN A 120 8.59 7.13 6.74
CA GLN A 120 8.85 8.09 7.81
C GLN A 120 7.62 8.92 8.18
N LEU A 121 6.78 9.28 7.19
CA LEU A 121 5.49 9.91 7.43
C LEU A 121 4.61 8.99 8.27
N PHE A 122 4.46 7.71 7.92
CA PHE A 122 3.70 6.75 8.74
C PHE A 122 4.24 6.62 10.17
N ARG A 123 5.57 6.64 10.38
CA ARG A 123 6.15 6.65 11.74
C ARG A 123 5.80 7.90 12.53
N HIS A 124 5.73 9.05 11.87
CA HIS A 124 5.30 10.29 12.50
C HIS A 124 3.81 10.20 12.89
N LEU A 125 2.97 9.77 11.94
CA LEU A 125 1.53 9.68 12.14
C LEU A 125 1.15 8.65 13.20
N ASP A 126 1.84 7.51 13.25
CA ASP A 126 1.60 6.46 14.25
C ASP A 126 1.71 7.00 15.69
N LYS A 127 2.78 7.77 15.96
CA LYS A 127 3.02 8.36 17.29
C LYS A 127 1.92 9.33 17.74
N LYS A 128 1.19 9.93 16.80
CA LYS A 128 0.28 11.06 17.06
C LYS A 128 -1.19 10.68 16.90
N TYR A 129 -1.52 9.93 15.86
CA TYR A 129 -2.89 9.75 15.37
C TYR A 129 -3.42 8.33 15.52
N PHE A 130 -2.57 7.31 15.61
CA PHE A 130 -3.03 5.92 15.51
C PHE A 130 -2.99 5.17 16.83
N SER A 131 -3.79 4.11 16.89
CA SER A 131 -3.77 3.09 17.94
C SER A 131 -3.86 1.71 17.29
N ASP A 132 -3.23 0.70 17.88
CA ASP A 132 -3.15 -0.66 17.35
C ASP A 132 -2.59 -0.70 15.91
N PHE A 133 -1.74 0.25 15.54
CA PHE A 133 -1.18 0.34 14.19
C PHE A 133 -0.16 -0.78 13.96
N LYS A 134 -0.25 -1.38 12.78
CA LYS A 134 0.68 -2.41 12.31
C LYS A 134 1.01 -2.13 10.87
N MET A 135 2.29 -2.22 10.54
CA MET A 135 2.79 -2.16 9.19
C MET A 135 3.78 -3.29 8.95
N ILE A 136 3.72 -3.86 7.75
CA ILE A 136 4.70 -4.77 7.19
C ILE A 136 5.18 -4.15 5.89
N ASP A 137 6.48 -3.92 5.78
CA ASP A 137 7.10 -3.29 4.62
C ASP A 137 7.98 -4.28 3.86
N GLU A 138 7.69 -4.54 2.59
CA GLU A 138 8.52 -5.40 1.74
C GLU A 138 9.90 -4.77 1.46
N GLY A 139 10.04 -3.45 1.63
CA GLY A 139 11.32 -2.76 1.64
C GLY A 139 12.14 -2.97 2.91
N GLN A 140 11.51 -3.46 3.98
CA GLN A 140 12.06 -3.65 5.33
C GLN A 140 12.53 -2.37 6.03
N TYR A 141 12.20 -1.20 5.50
CA TYR A 141 12.61 0.06 6.09
C TYR A 141 11.78 0.40 7.32
N TRP A 142 10.51 -0.01 7.36
CA TRP A 142 9.65 0.12 8.55
C TRP A 142 10.19 -0.68 9.75
N GLU A 143 10.77 -1.84 9.53
CA GLU A 143 11.26 -2.73 10.59
C GLU A 143 12.68 -2.36 11.02
N THR A 144 13.54 -2.00 10.06
CA THR A 144 14.98 -1.84 10.31
C THR A 144 15.44 -0.39 10.43
N ASN A 145 14.71 0.54 9.81
CA ASN A 145 15.15 1.93 9.61
C ASN A 145 16.53 2.03 8.87
N ASP A 146 16.92 0.99 8.13
CA ASP A 146 18.19 0.90 7.41
C ASP A 146 18.00 1.18 5.91
N TYR A 147 18.62 2.27 5.44
CA TYR A 147 18.54 2.70 4.06
C TYR A 147 19.23 1.74 3.08
N GLU A 148 20.32 1.08 3.47
CA GLU A 148 21.03 0.17 2.60
C GLU A 148 20.24 -1.14 2.41
N ILE A 149 19.52 -1.60 3.43
CA ILE A 149 18.56 -2.70 3.30
C ILE A 149 17.45 -2.32 2.31
N LEU A 150 16.84 -1.14 2.48
CA LEU A 150 15.81 -0.64 1.58
C LEU A 150 16.31 -0.59 0.12
N LYS A 151 17.50 -0.05 -0.09
CA LYS A 151 18.13 0.08 -1.40
C LYS A 151 18.44 -1.26 -2.05
N SER A 152 18.96 -2.20 -1.26
CA SER A 152 19.21 -3.58 -1.71
C SER A 152 17.91 -4.25 -2.16
N ASN A 153 16.83 -4.12 -1.39
CA ASN A 153 15.53 -4.67 -1.72
C ASN A 153 14.94 -4.03 -2.99
N PHE A 154 14.97 -2.70 -3.11
CA PHE A 154 14.54 -2.00 -4.33
C PHE A 154 15.31 -2.49 -5.57
N LYS A 155 16.64 -2.63 -5.48
CA LYS A 155 17.48 -3.14 -6.56
C LYS A 155 17.10 -4.57 -6.92
N LYS A 156 16.90 -5.45 -5.93
CA LYS A 156 16.49 -6.85 -6.14
C LYS A 156 15.17 -6.94 -6.92
N TYR A 157 14.13 -6.24 -6.48
CA TYR A 157 12.83 -6.28 -7.18
C TYR A 157 12.91 -5.66 -8.58
N THR A 158 13.64 -4.56 -8.74
CA THR A 158 13.84 -3.91 -10.04
C THR A 158 14.55 -4.85 -11.02
N ASN A 159 15.60 -5.53 -10.58
CA ASN A 159 16.31 -6.51 -11.39
C ASN A 159 15.40 -7.67 -11.81
N LEU A 160 14.58 -8.20 -10.89
CA LEU A 160 13.62 -9.27 -11.22
C LEU A 160 12.61 -8.83 -12.28
N ILE A 161 12.03 -7.62 -12.13
CA ILE A 161 11.08 -7.06 -13.10
C ILE A 161 11.77 -6.86 -14.45
N ASN A 162 12.93 -6.20 -14.47
CA ASN A 162 13.65 -5.88 -15.71
C ASN A 162 14.13 -7.13 -16.45
N SER A 163 14.63 -8.14 -15.73
CA SER A 163 15.05 -9.41 -16.34
C SER A 163 13.87 -10.14 -16.97
N PHE A 164 12.71 -10.15 -16.30
CA PHE A 164 11.50 -10.76 -16.85
C PHE A 164 10.97 -9.99 -18.07
N THR A 165 10.92 -8.66 -18.00
CA THR A 165 10.52 -7.81 -19.14
C THR A 165 11.44 -8.01 -20.33
N SER A 166 12.77 -7.98 -20.12
CA SER A 166 13.76 -8.19 -21.17
C SER A 166 13.62 -9.56 -21.83
N ALA A 167 13.29 -10.60 -21.04
CA ALA A 167 13.05 -11.93 -21.58
C ALA A 167 11.80 -11.97 -22.47
N LEU A 168 10.71 -11.30 -22.08
CA LEU A 168 9.49 -11.21 -22.90
C LEU A 168 9.75 -10.49 -24.23
N GLU A 169 10.58 -9.44 -24.22
CA GLU A 169 10.90 -8.66 -25.41
C GLU A 169 11.86 -9.41 -26.37
N CYS A 170 12.87 -10.08 -25.82
CA CYS A 170 13.93 -10.71 -26.61
C CYS A 170 13.62 -12.14 -27.06
N ILE A 171 12.72 -12.84 -26.37
CA ILE A 171 12.42 -14.25 -26.64
C ILE A 171 11.01 -14.35 -27.22
N PRO A 172 10.86 -14.52 -28.54
CA PRO A 172 9.54 -14.65 -29.15
C PRO A 172 8.89 -16.00 -28.84
N ILE A 173 7.56 -16.02 -28.97
CA ILE A 173 6.77 -17.24 -28.98
C ILE A 173 7.12 -18.03 -30.26
N LYS A 174 7.35 -19.34 -30.13
CA LYS A 174 7.63 -20.20 -31.29
C LYS A 174 6.34 -20.53 -32.05
N PRO A 175 6.43 -20.90 -33.34
CA PRO A 175 5.28 -21.46 -34.06
C PRO A 175 4.71 -22.66 -33.29
N ASP A 176 3.38 -22.71 -33.18
CA ASP A 176 2.61 -23.75 -32.48
C ASP A 176 2.85 -23.89 -30.96
N GLU A 177 3.54 -22.92 -30.33
CA GLU A 177 3.75 -22.89 -28.89
C GLU A 177 2.57 -22.22 -28.16
N SER A 178 2.00 -22.90 -27.15
CA SER A 178 1.00 -22.30 -26.28
C SER A 178 1.62 -21.23 -25.37
N ILE A 179 0.81 -20.25 -24.94
CA ILE A 179 1.26 -19.21 -24.00
C ILE A 179 1.84 -19.83 -22.71
N GLU A 180 1.21 -20.89 -22.21
CA GLU A 180 1.70 -21.61 -21.03
C GLU A 180 3.09 -22.22 -21.26
N SER A 181 3.29 -22.92 -22.39
CA SER A 181 4.58 -23.51 -22.76
C SER A 181 5.66 -22.45 -22.93
N TYR A 182 5.29 -21.31 -23.55
CA TYR A 182 6.15 -20.15 -23.70
C TYR A 182 6.61 -19.60 -22.34
N LEU A 183 5.68 -19.37 -21.42
CA LEU A 183 5.99 -18.86 -20.08
C LEU A 183 6.87 -19.85 -19.29
N ILE A 184 6.58 -21.15 -19.34
CA ILE A 184 7.41 -22.18 -18.69
C ILE A 184 8.84 -22.16 -19.26
N ARG A 185 8.98 -22.09 -20.58
CA ARG A 185 10.29 -22.03 -21.25
C ARG A 185 11.06 -20.78 -20.85
N LEU A 186 10.39 -19.62 -20.81
CA LEU A 186 10.98 -18.34 -20.46
C LEU A 186 11.46 -18.30 -19.00
N LEU A 187 10.64 -18.82 -18.08
CA LEU A 187 11.00 -18.93 -16.66
C LEU A 187 12.20 -19.87 -16.42
N LYS A 188 12.28 -21.00 -17.13
CA LYS A 188 13.45 -21.90 -17.05
C LYS A 188 14.73 -21.20 -17.47
N GLN A 189 14.70 -20.49 -18.61
CA GLN A 189 15.86 -19.77 -19.12
C GLN A 189 16.35 -18.67 -18.16
N LEU A 190 15.41 -17.94 -17.54
CA LEU A 190 15.75 -16.94 -16.51
C LEU A 190 16.37 -17.56 -15.26
N HIS A 191 15.85 -18.69 -14.81
CA HIS A 191 16.35 -19.38 -13.62
C HIS A 191 17.77 -19.94 -13.85
N ASP A 192 18.04 -20.51 -15.02
CA ASP A 192 19.35 -21.05 -15.36
C ASP A 192 20.41 -19.94 -15.48
N LYS A 193 20.03 -18.76 -15.99
CA LYS A 193 20.91 -17.60 -16.06
C LYS A 193 21.30 -17.07 -14.67
N ASN A 194 20.36 -17.00 -13.75
CA ASN A 194 20.61 -16.54 -12.38
C ASN A 194 21.45 -17.51 -11.52
N LYS A 195 21.68 -18.76 -11.97
CA LYS A 195 22.60 -19.71 -11.31
C LYS A 195 24.06 -19.56 -11.73
N LEU A 196 24.30 -18.85 -12.83
CA LEU A 196 25.63 -18.67 -13.43
C LEU A 196 26.29 -17.35 -13.01
N GLU A 197 25.55 -16.45 -12.36
CA GLU A 197 25.98 -15.16 -11.79
C GLU A 197 26.14 -15.28 -10.27
#